data_AF-A0A7C5FRG3-F1
#
_entry.id   AF-A0A7C5FRG3-F1
#
_cell.length_a   1.000
_cell.length_b   1.000
_cell.length_c   1.000
_cell.angle_alpha   90.00
_cell.angle_beta   90.00
_cell.angle_gamma   90.00
#
_symmetry.space_group_name_H-M   'P 1'
#
loop_
_entity.id
_entity.type
_entity.pdbx_description
1 polymer ?
#
loop_
_entity_poly.entity_id
_entity_poly.type
_entity_poly.pdbx_seq_one_letter_code
_entity_poly.pdbx_strand_id
1 'polypeptide(L)'
;IHQALNNQTADKKAIVFELDSLDQNNKMFMDQLLGDGEVSAQCGGDINAEIQESVLAGLWRVHYLDNNKNIIRDTMEVAAIPGIISEMTFQNAQENLDVDALNIPDTVYNAPPLLVEISDKLPNYKSGDEPHVINLSLLPHTEGDIEFLSDSLGIGPTVILSRGYGNCRISSTGTKNVWWVQYFNSQDTLILNTIEISKVPEVAIASNEDLEDSAERLNEILSLYR
;
A
#
# COMPACT_ATOMS: atom_id res chain seq x y z
N ILE A 1 -8.01 -8.78 -19.53
CA ILE A 1 -8.53 -8.26 -18.25
C ILE A 1 -9.59 -9.18 -17.65
N HIS A 2 -10.82 -9.30 -18.17
CA HIS A 2 -11.88 -10.17 -17.57
C HIS A 2 -11.43 -11.62 -17.27
N GLN A 3 -10.78 -12.30 -18.22
CA GLN A 3 -10.24 -13.65 -17.97
C GLN A 3 -9.14 -13.68 -16.91
N ALA A 4 -8.37 -12.60 -16.76
CA ALA A 4 -7.36 -12.52 -15.70
C ALA A 4 -8.03 -12.35 -14.34
N LEU A 5 -9.05 -11.50 -14.24
CA LEU A 5 -9.79 -11.25 -12.99
C LEU A 5 -10.48 -12.54 -12.48
N ASN A 6 -11.14 -13.30 -13.36
CA ASN A 6 -11.74 -14.60 -13.02
C ASN A 6 -10.76 -15.67 -12.50
N ASN A 7 -9.48 -15.55 -12.83
CA ASN A 7 -8.47 -16.54 -12.43
C ASN A 7 -7.54 -16.00 -11.34
N GLN A 8 -7.71 -14.75 -10.93
CA GLN A 8 -6.82 -14.10 -9.97
C GLN A 8 -7.25 -14.43 -8.55
N THR A 9 -6.25 -14.61 -7.69
CA THR A 9 -6.43 -14.79 -6.25
C THR A 9 -5.42 -13.92 -5.51
N ALA A 10 -5.68 -13.63 -4.25
CA ALA A 10 -4.92 -12.67 -3.44
C ALA A 10 -3.43 -13.05 -3.28
N ASP A 11 -3.11 -14.35 -3.37
CA ASP A 11 -1.77 -14.92 -3.26
C ASP A 11 -0.97 -14.90 -4.57
N LYS A 12 -1.63 -14.62 -5.70
CA LYS A 12 -0.99 -14.63 -7.03
C LYS A 12 -0.36 -13.27 -7.37
N LYS A 13 0.68 -13.34 -8.19
CA LYS A 13 1.36 -12.14 -8.72
C LYS A 13 0.44 -11.36 -9.66
N ALA A 14 0.67 -10.06 -9.72
CA ALA A 14 -0.03 -9.15 -10.63
C ALA A 14 0.08 -9.60 -12.09
N ILE A 15 -1.06 -9.56 -12.80
CA ILE A 15 -1.13 -9.77 -14.25
C ILE A 15 -1.19 -8.39 -14.90
N VAL A 16 -0.18 -8.05 -15.69
CA VAL A 16 0.02 -6.70 -16.25
C VAL A 16 -0.38 -6.65 -17.72
N PHE A 17 -1.12 -5.59 -18.10
CA PHE A 17 -1.52 -5.26 -19.46
C PHE A 17 -0.96 -3.89 -19.83
N GLU A 18 -0.09 -3.82 -20.85
CA GLU A 18 0.41 -2.54 -21.38
C GLU A 18 -0.69 -1.78 -22.11
N LEU A 19 -0.81 -0.49 -21.84
CA LEU A 19 -1.74 0.42 -22.51
C LEU A 19 -1.05 1.41 -23.45
N ASP A 20 0.28 1.40 -23.54
CA ASP A 20 1.06 2.38 -24.32
C ASP A 20 0.69 2.40 -25.81
N SER A 21 0.20 1.28 -26.36
CA SER A 21 -0.25 1.20 -27.75
C SER A 21 -1.65 1.75 -28.00
N LEU A 22 -2.43 2.05 -26.95
CA LEU A 22 -3.77 2.62 -27.09
C LEU A 22 -3.70 4.12 -27.36
N ASP A 23 -4.55 4.60 -28.26
CA ASP A 23 -4.72 6.04 -28.44
C ASP A 23 -5.43 6.69 -27.24
N GLN A 24 -5.39 8.03 -27.18
CA GLN A 24 -5.98 8.80 -26.08
C GLN A 24 -7.48 8.56 -25.93
N ASN A 25 -8.22 8.35 -27.03
CA ASN A 25 -9.66 8.13 -26.97
C ASN A 25 -9.99 6.80 -26.29
N ASN A 26 -9.25 5.74 -26.62
CA ASN A 26 -9.41 4.43 -25.99
C ASN A 26 -8.99 4.45 -24.52
N LYS A 27 -7.91 5.17 -24.17
CA LYS A 27 -7.50 5.36 -22.77
C LYS A 27 -8.56 6.09 -21.96
N MET A 28 -9.10 7.20 -22.47
CA MET A 28 -10.17 7.94 -21.82
C MET A 28 -11.45 7.12 -21.68
N PHE A 29 -11.80 6.34 -22.69
CA PHE A 29 -12.94 5.43 -22.61
C PHE A 29 -12.77 4.40 -21.50
N MET A 30 -11.57 3.83 -21.35
CA MET A 30 -11.28 2.93 -20.24
C MET A 30 -11.39 3.62 -18.89
N ASP A 31 -10.86 4.83 -18.73
CA ASP A 31 -10.98 5.60 -17.49
C ASP A 31 -12.44 5.87 -17.12
N GLN A 32 -13.27 6.22 -18.11
CA GLN A 32 -14.71 6.43 -17.90
C GLN A 32 -15.45 5.14 -17.52
N LEU A 33 -15.06 4.01 -18.13
CA LEU A 33 -15.71 2.72 -17.89
C LEU A 33 -15.35 2.17 -16.50
N LEU A 34 -14.09 2.30 -16.11
CA LEU A 34 -13.55 1.71 -14.89
C LEU A 34 -13.71 2.63 -13.68
N GLY A 35 -13.70 3.95 -13.88
CA GLY A 35 -13.81 4.95 -12.82
C GLY A 35 -12.68 4.85 -11.78
N ASP A 36 -12.78 5.71 -10.76
CA ASP A 36 -11.86 5.71 -9.63
C ASP A 36 -12.52 5.01 -8.44
N GLY A 37 -11.87 3.96 -7.95
CA GLY A 37 -12.21 3.26 -6.72
C GLY A 37 -11.76 4.00 -5.47
N GLU A 38 -11.83 3.29 -4.34
CA GLU A 38 -11.59 3.88 -3.01
C GLU A 38 -10.11 3.87 -2.63
N VAL A 39 -9.29 3.02 -3.26
CA VAL A 39 -7.87 2.86 -2.96
C VAL A 39 -7.00 3.50 -4.03
N SER A 40 -6.01 4.27 -3.59
CA SER A 40 -5.00 4.89 -4.44
C SER A 40 -3.64 4.78 -3.77
N ALA A 41 -2.56 4.81 -4.53
CA ALA A 41 -1.22 4.78 -3.99
C ALA A 41 -0.25 5.63 -4.81
N GLN A 42 0.83 6.03 -4.15
CA GLN A 42 1.97 6.67 -4.77
C GLN A 42 3.23 5.94 -4.32
N CYS A 43 4.10 5.62 -5.28
CA CYS A 43 5.43 5.10 -5.03
C CYS A 43 6.44 6.15 -5.51
N GLY A 44 7.44 6.44 -4.68
CA GLY A 44 8.57 7.30 -5.02
C GLY A 44 9.92 6.60 -4.90
N GLY A 45 11.01 7.26 -5.28
CA GLY A 45 12.37 6.71 -5.16
C GLY A 45 12.90 6.20 -6.49
N ASP A 46 13.32 4.94 -6.57
CA ASP A 46 13.91 4.36 -7.79
C ASP A 46 12.88 4.22 -8.91
N ILE A 47 11.62 3.95 -8.55
CA ILE A 47 10.50 3.85 -9.49
C ILE A 47 9.38 4.75 -8.99
N ASN A 48 9.12 5.85 -9.71
CA ASN A 48 8.00 6.72 -9.42
C ASN A 48 6.74 6.17 -10.10
N ALA A 49 5.66 6.02 -9.34
CA ALA A 49 4.38 5.58 -9.89
C ALA A 49 3.19 6.24 -9.18
N GLU A 50 2.18 6.59 -9.96
CA GLU A 50 0.84 6.92 -9.49
C GLU A 50 -0.09 5.75 -9.78
N ILE A 51 -0.85 5.32 -8.78
CA ILE A 51 -1.62 4.09 -8.81
C ILE A 51 -3.04 4.37 -8.34
N GLN A 52 -4.02 3.92 -9.10
CA GLN A 52 -5.44 4.09 -8.80
C GLN A 52 -6.16 2.76 -9.00
N GLU A 53 -6.85 2.28 -7.96
CA GLU A 53 -7.79 1.18 -8.11
C GLU A 53 -9.02 1.68 -8.86
N SER A 54 -9.60 0.86 -9.72
CA SER A 54 -10.89 1.16 -10.33
C SER A 54 -12.06 0.89 -9.37
N VAL A 55 -13.29 1.17 -9.78
CA VAL A 55 -14.49 0.76 -9.01
C VAL A 55 -14.64 -0.77 -8.91
N LEU A 56 -13.85 -1.51 -9.68
CA LEU A 56 -13.69 -2.96 -9.62
C LEU A 56 -12.43 -3.25 -8.80
N ALA A 57 -12.61 -3.80 -7.62
CA ALA A 57 -11.53 -4.15 -6.71
C ALA A 57 -10.54 -5.12 -7.37
N GLY A 58 -9.26 -4.89 -7.11
CA GLY A 58 -8.15 -5.64 -7.67
C GLY A 58 -7.87 -5.39 -9.16
N LEU A 59 -8.55 -4.41 -9.77
CA LEU A 59 -8.20 -3.89 -11.09
C LEU A 59 -7.62 -2.48 -10.93
N TRP A 60 -6.33 -2.34 -11.27
CA TRP A 60 -5.54 -1.16 -10.97
C TRP A 60 -5.02 -0.52 -12.25
N ARG A 61 -5.00 0.81 -12.30
CA ARG A 61 -4.20 1.56 -13.27
C ARG A 61 -2.91 2.03 -12.60
N VAL A 62 -1.79 1.82 -13.27
CA VAL A 62 -0.46 2.21 -12.80
C VAL A 62 0.21 3.06 -13.88
N HIS A 63 0.50 4.31 -13.54
CA HIS A 63 1.27 5.24 -14.35
C HIS A 63 2.68 5.33 -13.78
N TYR A 64 3.66 4.80 -14.50
CA TYR A 64 5.07 4.97 -14.16
C TYR A 64 5.56 6.30 -14.71
N LEU A 65 6.28 7.05 -13.88
CA LEU A 65 6.63 8.45 -14.13
C LEU A 65 8.15 8.65 -14.24
N ASP A 66 8.56 9.56 -15.11
CA ASP A 66 9.91 10.12 -15.07
C ASP A 66 10.06 11.17 -13.93
N ASN A 67 11.27 11.71 -13.78
CA ASN A 67 11.56 12.75 -12.78
C ASN A 67 10.80 14.06 -12.99
N ASN A 68 10.25 14.30 -14.19
CA ASN A 68 9.44 15.47 -14.53
C ASN A 68 7.93 15.20 -14.40
N LYS A 69 7.54 14.04 -13.86
CA LYS A 69 6.15 13.57 -13.73
C LYS A 69 5.45 13.30 -15.08
N ASN A 70 6.21 13.05 -16.14
CA ASN A 70 5.62 12.56 -17.38
C ASN A 70 5.40 11.05 -17.29
N ILE A 71 4.26 10.57 -17.80
CA ILE A 71 3.97 9.15 -17.91
C ILE A 71 4.89 8.53 -18.95
N ILE A 72 5.74 7.60 -18.52
CA ILE A 72 6.66 6.85 -19.38
C ILE A 72 6.19 5.42 -19.67
N ARG A 73 5.25 4.91 -18.85
CA ARG A 73 4.59 3.62 -19.06
C ARG A 73 3.22 3.64 -18.37
N ASP A 74 2.21 3.14 -19.07
CA ASP A 74 0.82 3.11 -18.62
C ASP A 74 0.30 1.68 -18.68
N THR A 75 -0.06 1.12 -17.52
CA THR A 75 -0.49 -0.28 -17.41
C THR A 75 -1.78 -0.44 -16.65
N MET A 76 -2.56 -1.45 -17.02
CA MET A 76 -3.57 -2.04 -16.14
C MET A 76 -3.02 -3.30 -15.48
N GLU A 77 -3.19 -3.41 -14.17
CA GLU A 77 -2.83 -4.61 -13.41
C GLU A 77 -4.08 -5.27 -12.82
N VAL A 78 -4.14 -6.59 -12.89
CA VAL A 78 -5.11 -7.40 -12.15
C VAL A 78 -4.37 -8.07 -11.00
N ALA A 79 -4.64 -7.66 -9.78
CA ALA A 79 -3.93 -8.09 -8.58
C ALA A 79 -4.66 -7.70 -7.30
N ALA A 80 -4.40 -8.44 -6.22
CA ALA A 80 -4.84 -8.06 -4.87
C ALA A 80 -4.27 -6.69 -4.44
N ILE A 81 -3.02 -6.43 -4.85
CA ILE A 81 -2.29 -5.18 -4.71
C ILE A 81 -1.29 -5.11 -5.88
N PRO A 82 -1.01 -3.94 -6.47
CA PRO A 82 -0.05 -3.79 -7.56
C PRO A 82 1.32 -4.42 -7.27
N GLY A 83 1.94 -4.95 -8.33
CA GLY A 83 3.23 -5.64 -8.22
C GLY A 83 4.34 -4.76 -7.66
N ILE A 84 4.36 -3.47 -8.05
CA ILE A 84 5.32 -2.49 -7.54
C ILE A 84 5.23 -2.32 -6.02
N ILE A 85 4.02 -2.34 -5.44
CA ILE A 85 3.84 -2.20 -4.00
C ILE A 85 4.31 -3.47 -3.27
N SER A 86 3.87 -4.64 -3.73
CA SER A 86 4.14 -5.91 -3.05
C SER A 86 5.59 -6.40 -3.17
N GLU A 87 6.29 -6.02 -4.24
CA GLU A 87 7.62 -6.57 -4.54
C GLU A 87 8.74 -5.52 -4.47
N MET A 88 8.45 -4.21 -4.64
CA MET A 88 9.49 -3.17 -4.75
C MET A 88 9.52 -2.19 -3.57
N THR A 89 8.45 -2.05 -2.78
CA THR A 89 8.37 -1.07 -1.67
C THR A 89 9.59 -1.09 -0.74
N PHE A 90 10.06 -2.28 -0.36
CA PHE A 90 11.18 -2.44 0.59
C PHE A 90 12.48 -2.88 -0.06
N GLN A 91 12.65 -2.73 -1.38
CA GLN A 91 13.85 -3.19 -2.09
C GLN A 91 15.14 -2.60 -1.52
N ASN A 92 15.11 -1.32 -1.11
CA ASN A 92 16.25 -0.59 -0.57
C ASN A 92 16.09 -0.26 0.93
N ALA A 93 15.12 -0.87 1.62
CA ALA A 93 14.88 -0.63 3.04
C ALA A 93 15.93 -1.35 3.91
N GLN A 94 16.18 -0.81 5.10
CA GLN A 94 17.03 -1.49 6.09
C GLN A 94 16.36 -2.80 6.54
N GLU A 95 17.12 -3.90 6.55
CA GLU A 95 16.57 -5.22 6.92
C GLU A 95 16.38 -5.38 8.43
N ASN A 96 17.20 -4.70 9.22
CA ASN A 96 17.19 -4.74 10.68
C ASN A 96 17.35 -3.33 11.24
N LEU A 97 16.83 -3.12 12.43
CA LEU A 97 16.98 -1.89 13.19
C LEU A 97 18.02 -2.10 14.31
N ASP A 98 19.15 -1.39 14.23
CA ASP A 98 20.18 -1.41 15.27
C ASP A 98 19.80 -0.45 16.41
N VAL A 99 19.07 -0.97 17.39
CA VAL A 99 18.53 -0.18 18.51
C VAL A 99 19.65 0.32 19.44
N ASP A 100 20.76 -0.43 19.56
CA ASP A 100 21.90 -0.06 20.40
C ASP A 100 22.68 1.14 19.85
N ALA A 101 22.58 1.39 18.53
CA ALA A 101 23.19 2.53 17.86
C ALA A 101 22.36 3.82 17.96
N LEU A 102 21.14 3.78 18.51
CA LEU A 102 20.25 4.93 18.57
C LEU A 102 20.63 5.91 19.69
N ASN A 103 20.80 7.18 19.33
CA ASN A 103 20.98 8.27 20.29
C ASN A 103 19.62 8.77 20.76
N ILE A 104 19.11 8.16 21.83
CA ILE A 104 17.79 8.50 22.40
C ILE A 104 17.88 9.84 23.17
N PRO A 105 17.11 10.88 22.78
CA PRO A 105 17.05 12.14 23.53
C PRO A 105 16.42 11.97 24.91
N ASP A 106 16.81 12.80 25.88
CA ASP A 106 16.23 12.78 27.24
C ASP A 106 14.71 13.06 27.29
N THR A 107 14.15 13.63 26.22
CA THR A 107 12.71 13.93 26.07
C THR A 107 11.90 12.78 25.51
N VAL A 108 12.55 11.67 25.13
CA VAL A 108 11.94 10.47 24.55
C VAL A 108 11.92 9.38 25.60
N TYR A 109 10.75 8.80 25.84
CA TYR A 109 10.51 7.89 26.96
C TYR A 109 9.97 6.54 26.51
N ASN A 110 8.95 6.55 25.63
CA ASN A 110 8.17 5.37 25.29
C ASN A 110 8.46 4.84 23.88
N ALA A 111 9.15 5.60 23.02
CA ALA A 111 9.61 5.07 21.73
C ALA A 111 10.66 3.94 21.82
N PRO A 112 11.68 3.99 22.73
CA PRO A 112 12.73 2.98 22.78
C PRO A 112 12.24 1.53 22.97
N PRO A 113 11.33 1.21 23.93
CA PRO A 113 10.83 -0.17 24.05
C PRO A 113 10.06 -0.63 22.81
N LEU A 114 9.42 0.27 22.06
CA LEU A 114 8.74 -0.08 20.80
C LEU A 114 9.73 -0.41 19.70
N LEU A 115 10.84 0.33 19.62
CA LEU A 115 11.92 0.06 18.68
C LEU A 115 12.60 -1.28 18.97
N VAL A 116 12.79 -1.62 20.26
CA VAL A 116 13.25 -2.97 20.67
C VAL A 116 12.26 -4.04 20.21
N GLU A 117 10.96 -3.87 20.48
CA GLU A 117 9.93 -4.82 20.05
C GLU A 117 9.92 -5.03 18.54
N ILE A 118 10.02 -3.95 17.75
CA ILE A 118 10.08 -4.03 16.28
C ILE A 118 11.35 -4.78 15.85
N SER A 119 12.52 -4.43 16.40
CA SER A 119 13.79 -5.08 16.08
C SER A 119 13.80 -6.58 16.41
N ASP A 120 13.18 -6.99 17.52
CA ASP A 120 13.06 -8.40 17.91
C ASP A 120 12.14 -9.21 16.96
N LYS A 121 11.13 -8.56 16.38
CA LYS A 121 10.14 -9.20 15.50
C LYS A 121 10.63 -9.35 14.06
N LEU A 122 11.37 -8.36 13.55
CA LEU A 122 11.81 -8.32 12.16
C LEU A 122 12.55 -9.57 11.65
N PRO A 123 13.56 -10.11 12.36
CA PRO A 123 14.34 -11.26 11.87
C PRO A 123 13.52 -12.54 11.69
N ASN A 124 12.40 -12.65 12.42
CA ASN A 124 11.56 -13.84 12.44
C ASN A 124 10.38 -13.76 11.46
N TYR A 125 10.02 -12.56 11.00
CA TYR A 125 8.88 -12.36 10.11
C TYR A 125 9.12 -12.98 8.73
N LYS A 126 8.15 -13.76 8.26
CA LYS A 126 8.10 -14.29 6.89
C LYS A 126 6.79 -13.91 6.22
N SER A 127 6.85 -13.75 4.90
CA SER A 127 5.64 -13.52 4.10
C SER A 127 4.64 -14.66 4.32
N GLY A 128 3.43 -14.31 4.77
CA GLY A 128 2.36 -15.25 5.12
C GLY A 128 2.20 -15.48 6.62
N ASP A 129 3.12 -15.00 7.46
CA ASP A 129 2.91 -14.96 8.91
C ASP A 129 1.82 -13.93 9.26
N GLU A 130 1.15 -14.13 10.40
CA GLU A 130 0.20 -13.15 10.94
C GLU A 130 0.91 -11.79 11.17
N PRO A 131 0.24 -10.67 10.85
CA PRO A 131 0.82 -9.35 11.04
C PRO A 131 1.06 -9.07 12.51
N HIS A 132 2.23 -8.50 12.84
CA HIS A 132 2.50 -8.00 14.19
C HIS A 132 2.12 -6.53 14.26
N VAL A 133 1.12 -6.20 15.08
CA VAL A 133 0.56 -4.84 15.17
C VAL A 133 0.84 -4.24 16.54
N ILE A 134 1.47 -3.07 16.56
CA ILE A 134 1.68 -2.24 17.75
C ILE A 134 0.69 -1.07 17.70
N ASN A 135 -0.23 -1.03 18.66
CA ASN A 135 -1.24 0.03 18.75
C ASN A 135 -0.70 1.23 19.54
N LEU A 136 -0.19 2.23 18.82
CA LEU A 136 0.37 3.45 19.41
C LEU A 136 -0.70 4.25 20.17
N SER A 137 -1.95 4.27 19.69
CA SER A 137 -3.05 4.99 20.33
C SER A 137 -3.43 4.46 21.72
N LEU A 138 -3.10 3.20 22.04
CA LEU A 138 -3.32 2.61 23.37
C LEU A 138 -2.14 2.79 24.33
N LEU A 139 -1.01 3.30 23.84
CA LEU A 139 0.19 3.48 24.62
C LEU A 139 0.35 4.95 25.01
N PRO A 140 0.80 5.26 26.24
CA PRO A 140 1.19 6.61 26.56
C PRO A 140 2.39 6.99 25.68
N HIS A 141 2.29 8.07 24.91
CA HIS A 141 3.39 8.59 24.11
C HIS A 141 3.29 10.11 24.03
N THR A 142 4.44 10.74 23.82
CA THR A 142 4.55 12.16 23.52
C THR A 142 4.71 12.39 22.02
N GLU A 143 4.57 13.63 21.56
CA GLU A 143 4.90 13.98 20.16
C GLU A 143 6.37 13.64 19.84
N GLY A 144 7.29 13.89 20.78
CA GLY A 144 8.70 13.55 20.64
C GLY A 144 8.96 12.04 20.52
N ASP A 145 8.16 11.20 21.18
CA ASP A 145 8.25 9.74 20.99
C ASP A 145 7.85 9.33 19.56
N ILE A 146 6.80 9.93 19.02
CA ILE A 146 6.31 9.64 17.66
C ILE A 146 7.30 10.12 16.60
N GLU A 147 7.83 11.33 16.76
CA GLU A 147 8.87 11.87 15.88
C GLU A 147 10.12 10.99 15.90
N PHE A 148 10.59 10.61 17.10
CA PHE A 148 11.75 9.73 17.23
C PHE A 148 11.52 8.34 16.63
N LEU A 149 10.31 7.78 16.78
CA LEU A 149 9.94 6.51 16.15
C LEU A 149 9.97 6.62 14.62
N SER A 150 9.41 7.70 14.06
CA SER A 150 9.41 7.98 12.62
C SER A 150 10.83 8.14 12.07
N ASP A 151 11.67 8.92 12.75
CA ASP A 151 13.05 9.14 12.34
C ASP A 151 13.87 7.85 12.40
N SER A 152 13.67 7.04 13.45
CA SER A 152 14.39 5.78 13.64
C SER A 152 13.99 4.71 12.61
N LEU A 153 12.70 4.60 12.30
CA LEU A 153 12.20 3.65 11.30
C LEU A 153 12.47 4.13 9.87
N GLY A 154 12.65 5.44 9.69
CA GLY A 154 12.85 6.09 8.39
C GLY A 154 11.56 6.19 7.56
N ILE A 155 11.63 6.96 6.47
CA ILE A 155 10.51 7.16 5.55
C ILE A 155 10.71 6.24 4.34
N GLY A 156 9.70 5.44 4.01
CA GLY A 156 9.69 4.55 2.86
C GLY A 156 9.09 5.21 1.61
N PRO A 157 9.18 4.54 0.45
CA PRO A 157 8.78 5.11 -0.84
C PRO A 157 7.28 5.12 -1.11
N THR A 158 6.51 4.28 -0.41
CA THR A 158 5.11 3.97 -0.76
C THR A 158 4.15 4.58 0.25
N VAL A 159 3.12 5.27 -0.26
CA VAL A 159 1.96 5.72 0.50
C VAL A 159 0.69 5.22 -0.19
N ILE A 160 -0.17 4.56 0.56
CA ILE A 160 -1.49 4.08 0.12
C ILE A 160 -2.55 4.84 0.89
N LEU A 161 -3.57 5.31 0.18
CA LEU A 161 -4.75 5.96 0.73
C LEU A 161 -5.96 5.09 0.41
N SER A 162 -6.65 4.61 1.43
CA SER A 162 -7.94 3.96 1.30
C SER A 162 -9.00 4.91 1.84
N ARG A 163 -9.96 5.32 1.01
CA ARG A 163 -11.02 6.30 1.34
C ARG A 163 -12.37 5.65 1.66
N GLY A 164 -12.41 4.32 1.69
CA GLY A 164 -13.60 3.52 1.93
C GLY A 164 -14.02 3.45 3.39
N TYR A 165 -14.74 2.37 3.71
CA TYR A 165 -15.00 2.00 5.09
C TYR A 165 -13.67 1.66 5.79
N GLY A 166 -13.29 2.47 6.78
CA GLY A 166 -11.96 2.36 7.39
C GLY A 166 -10.91 3.26 6.74
N ASN A 167 -11.32 4.48 6.31
CA ASN A 167 -10.45 5.54 5.78
C ASN A 167 -9.09 5.54 6.48
N CYS A 168 -8.04 5.19 5.75
CA CYS A 168 -6.71 5.07 6.31
C CYS A 168 -5.62 5.54 5.36
N ARG A 169 -4.53 5.98 5.97
CA ARG A 169 -3.25 6.25 5.32
C ARG A 169 -2.26 5.20 5.78
N ILE A 170 -1.64 4.54 4.81
CA ILE A 170 -0.69 3.47 5.01
C ILE A 170 0.62 3.93 4.39
N SER A 171 1.66 4.11 5.20
CA SER A 171 2.96 4.58 4.73
C SER A 171 4.00 3.52 5.01
N SER A 172 4.75 3.11 3.99
CA SER A 172 5.94 2.30 4.21
C SER A 172 6.98 3.10 4.98
N THR A 173 7.74 2.45 5.85
CA THR A 173 8.91 3.06 6.50
C THR A 173 10.20 2.74 5.73
N GLY A 174 11.31 3.32 6.16
CA GLY A 174 12.65 2.96 5.68
C GLY A 174 13.10 1.57 6.14
N THR A 175 12.30 0.88 6.97
CA THR A 175 12.57 -0.44 7.56
C THR A 175 11.71 -1.51 6.92
N LYS A 176 12.34 -2.59 6.48
CA LYS A 176 11.71 -3.65 5.68
C LYS A 176 10.49 -4.24 6.39
N ASN A 177 9.37 -4.36 5.67
CA ASN A 177 8.09 -4.87 6.16
C ASN A 177 7.41 -4.05 7.27
N VAL A 178 7.96 -2.90 7.66
CA VAL A 178 7.36 -2.04 8.68
C VAL A 178 6.54 -0.95 8.02
N TRP A 179 5.25 -0.95 8.32
CA TRP A 179 4.25 -0.02 7.85
C TRP A 179 3.73 0.84 8.99
N TRP A 180 3.47 2.10 8.69
CA TRP A 180 2.76 3.03 9.56
C TRP A 180 1.33 3.16 9.06
N VAL A 181 0.36 2.70 9.85
CA VAL A 181 -1.06 2.66 9.47
C VAL A 181 -1.87 3.61 10.36
N GLN A 182 -2.53 4.56 9.74
CA GLN A 182 -3.29 5.61 10.42
C GLN A 182 -4.73 5.61 9.93
N TYR A 183 -5.68 5.40 10.83
CA TYR A 183 -7.11 5.40 10.52
C TYR A 183 -7.73 6.73 10.95
N PHE A 184 -8.64 7.22 10.11
CA PHE A 184 -9.32 8.48 10.30
C PHE A 184 -10.84 8.27 10.33
N ASN A 185 -11.53 9.10 11.10
CA ASN A 185 -12.99 9.16 11.04
C ASN A 185 -13.47 10.00 9.84
N SER A 186 -14.78 10.19 9.71
CA SER A 186 -15.40 11.00 8.65
C SER A 186 -15.13 12.51 8.75
N GLN A 187 -14.41 12.97 9.77
CA GLN A 187 -14.00 14.35 9.99
C GLN A 187 -12.48 14.50 9.88
N ASP A 188 -11.78 13.55 9.25
CA ASP A 188 -10.32 13.50 9.11
C ASP A 188 -9.55 13.56 10.43
N THR A 189 -10.18 13.13 11.52
CA THR A 189 -9.52 13.03 12.84
C THR A 189 -8.92 11.63 12.99
N LEU A 190 -7.64 11.57 13.37
CA LEU A 190 -6.93 10.32 13.66
C LEU A 190 -7.63 9.58 14.82
N ILE A 191 -8.08 8.36 14.58
CA ILE A 191 -8.77 7.52 15.58
C ILE A 191 -7.97 6.29 16.00
N LEU A 192 -7.05 5.82 15.14
CA LEU A 192 -6.17 4.70 15.44
C LEU A 192 -4.85 4.90 14.71
N ASN A 193 -3.75 4.74 15.43
CA ASN A 193 -2.39 4.89 14.94
C ASN A 193 -1.61 3.62 15.28
N THR A 194 -1.09 2.91 14.29
CA THR A 194 -0.40 1.64 14.49
C THR A 194 0.90 1.55 13.68
N ILE A 195 1.85 0.80 14.22
CA ILE A 195 2.93 0.21 13.44
C ILE A 195 2.54 -1.24 13.16
N GLU A 196 2.69 -1.67 11.92
CA GLU A 196 2.39 -3.03 11.48
C GLU A 196 3.61 -3.63 10.80
N ILE A 197 3.97 -4.86 11.18
CA ILE A 197 5.01 -5.65 10.52
C ILE A 197 4.31 -6.70 9.66
N SER A 198 4.29 -6.46 8.35
CA SER A 198 3.63 -7.32 7.36
C SER A 198 4.21 -7.09 5.95
N LYS A 199 3.98 -8.02 5.01
CA LYS A 199 4.39 -7.86 3.61
C LYS A 199 3.71 -6.63 3.00
N VAL A 200 2.39 -6.57 3.11
CA VAL A 200 1.52 -5.43 2.80
C VAL A 200 0.36 -5.51 3.80
N PRO A 201 -0.10 -4.40 4.38
CA PRO A 201 -1.21 -4.42 5.32
C PRO A 201 -2.49 -4.94 4.69
N GLU A 202 -3.19 -5.84 5.39
CA GLU A 202 -4.37 -6.54 4.88
C GLU A 202 -5.45 -5.56 4.41
N VAL A 203 -5.59 -4.42 5.10
CA VAL A 203 -6.52 -3.34 4.75
C VAL A 203 -6.26 -2.65 3.41
N ALA A 204 -5.10 -2.90 2.77
CA ALA A 204 -4.78 -2.40 1.43
C ALA A 204 -5.04 -3.43 0.32
N ILE A 205 -5.29 -4.69 0.68
CA ILE A 205 -5.31 -5.81 -0.26
C ILE A 205 -6.76 -6.16 -0.59
N ALA A 206 -7.09 -6.24 -1.88
CA ALA A 206 -8.38 -6.78 -2.30
C ALA A 206 -8.47 -8.28 -1.95
N SER A 207 -9.55 -8.66 -1.25
CA SER A 207 -9.76 -10.06 -0.88
C SER A 207 -10.10 -10.92 -2.10
N ASN A 208 -10.09 -12.25 -1.94
CA ASN A 208 -10.56 -13.15 -3.00
C ASN A 208 -12.03 -12.89 -3.36
N GLU A 209 -12.86 -12.57 -2.36
CA GLU A 209 -14.28 -12.23 -2.56
C GLU A 209 -14.42 -10.96 -3.38
N ASP A 210 -13.64 -9.91 -3.07
CA ASP A 210 -13.65 -8.66 -3.84
C ASP A 210 -13.23 -8.84 -5.31
N LEU A 211 -12.24 -9.70 -5.56
CA LEU A 211 -11.78 -10.05 -6.90
C LEU A 211 -12.84 -10.81 -7.70
N GLU A 212 -13.51 -11.78 -7.06
CA GLU A 212 -14.60 -12.57 -7.65
C GLU A 212 -15.81 -11.67 -8.00
N ASP A 213 -16.27 -10.86 -7.04
CA ASP A 213 -17.34 -9.88 -7.23
C ASP A 213 -17.04 -8.90 -8.37
N SER A 214 -15.79 -8.45 -8.46
CA SER A 214 -15.32 -7.55 -9.51
C SER A 214 -15.30 -8.22 -10.88
N ALA A 215 -15.01 -9.52 -10.94
CA ALA A 215 -15.07 -10.29 -12.18
C ALA A 215 -16.51 -10.43 -12.68
N GLU A 216 -17.46 -10.69 -11.78
CA GLU A 216 -18.90 -10.73 -12.10
C GLU A 216 -19.40 -9.38 -12.61
N ARG A 217 -19.12 -8.29 -11.87
CA ARG A 217 -19.49 -6.92 -12.27
C ARG A 217 -18.90 -6.53 -13.62
N LEU A 218 -17.64 -6.87 -13.87
CA LEU A 218 -17.02 -6.60 -15.17
C LEU A 218 -17.72 -7.36 -16.31
N ASN A 219 -18.15 -8.60 -16.07
CA ASN A 219 -18.90 -9.37 -17.06
C ASN A 219 -20.27 -8.75 -17.36
N GLU A 220 -20.96 -8.24 -16.34
CA GLU A 220 -22.22 -7.50 -16.50
C GLU A 220 -22.02 -6.23 -17.33
N ILE A 221 -21.00 -5.43 -17.03
CA ILE A 221 -20.65 -4.23 -17.81
C ILE A 221 -20.39 -4.61 -19.27
N LEU A 222 -19.57 -5.63 -19.51
CA LEU A 222 -19.24 -6.10 -20.86
C LEU A 222 -20.46 -6.61 -21.63
N SER A 223 -21.46 -7.15 -20.93
CA SER A 223 -22.69 -7.65 -21.56
C SER A 223 -23.52 -6.56 -22.22
N LEU A 224 -23.41 -5.31 -21.75
CA LEU A 224 -24.08 -4.14 -22.34
C LEU A 224 -23.51 -3.72 -23.70
N TYR A 225 -22.32 -4.21 -24.04
CA TYR A 225 -21.60 -3.90 -25.29
C TYR A 225 -21.49 -5.10 -26.24
N ARG A 226 -22.17 -6.22 -25.94
CA ARG A 226 -22.23 -7.42 -26.80
C ARG A 226 -23.44 -7.43 -27.73
#